data_AF-A0AAN5LEK1-F1
#
_entry.id   AF-A0AAN5LEK1-F1
#
_cell.length_a   1.000
_cell.length_b   1.000
_cell.length_c   1.000
_cell.angle_alpha   90.00
_cell.angle_beta   90.00
_cell.angle_gamma   90.00
#
_symmetry.space_group_name_H-M   'P 1'
#
loop_
_entity.id
_entity.type
_entity.pdbx_description
1 polymer ?
#
loop_
_entity_poly.entity_id
_entity_poly.type
_entity_poly.pdbx_seq_one_letter_code
_entity_poly.pdbx_strand_id
1 'polypeptide(L)'
;MSNEIRLPAIKIEQPIGSFYAVSMRSDLLSKVAFSSRAEYKKSDLLEGIFSLLKGNQRELDLKRSKQIGQYIDSVESTFPNSIILGANFDKDGNLIEDYDIRWRVEKNGDLYTLVIPSENNVVATIIDGQHRLSGFGYSERENMELLCSVFIDLPAPYQAYIFATINFNQKNVNKSLAYDLYGFRVEEEDKKEWSPEKLAVFIARRLNKYCEP
;
A
#
# COMPACT_ATOMS: atom_id res chain seq x y z
N MET A 1 5.48 -16.47 -26.55
CA MET A 1 4.49 -17.02 -25.61
C MET A 1 4.49 -16.12 -24.41
N SER A 2 3.55 -15.20 -24.31
CA SER A 2 3.39 -14.32 -23.14
C SER A 2 2.91 -15.20 -21.99
N ASN A 3 3.72 -15.40 -20.96
CA ASN A 3 3.27 -16.10 -19.76
C ASN A 3 2.35 -15.16 -18.99
N GLU A 4 1.05 -15.34 -19.16
CA GLU A 4 0.06 -14.65 -18.34
C GLU A 4 0.28 -14.96 -16.86
N ILE A 5 0.19 -13.94 -16.02
CA ILE A 5 0.29 -14.09 -14.58
C ILE A 5 -1.11 -14.29 -14.03
N ARG A 6 -1.31 -15.38 -13.30
CA ARG A 6 -2.61 -15.81 -12.78
C ARG A 6 -2.53 -15.86 -11.25
N LEU A 7 -3.33 -15.04 -10.59
CA LEU A 7 -3.34 -14.91 -9.13
C LEU A 7 -4.71 -15.32 -8.58
N PRO A 8 -4.79 -16.21 -7.57
CA PRO A 8 -6.02 -16.47 -6.87
C PRO A 8 -6.61 -15.19 -6.29
N ALA A 9 -7.91 -15.02 -6.44
CA ALA A 9 -8.62 -13.81 -6.04
C ALA A 9 -9.85 -14.14 -5.19
N ILE A 10 -10.14 -13.28 -4.23
CA ILE A 10 -11.38 -13.31 -3.44
C ILE A 10 -12.21 -12.10 -3.84
N LYS A 11 -13.41 -12.33 -4.41
CA LYS A 11 -14.35 -11.25 -4.72
C LYS A 11 -14.94 -10.70 -3.42
N ILE A 12 -14.91 -9.38 -3.28
CA ILE A 12 -15.51 -8.66 -2.16
C ILE A 12 -16.49 -7.64 -2.73
N GLU A 13 -17.72 -7.62 -2.23
CA GLU A 13 -18.76 -6.68 -2.65
C GLU A 13 -18.99 -5.63 -1.58
N GLN A 14 -18.93 -4.36 -1.97
CA GLN A 14 -19.21 -3.21 -1.12
C GLN A 14 -20.10 -2.20 -1.86
N PRO A 15 -20.74 -1.24 -1.17
CA PRO A 15 -21.65 -0.29 -1.80
C PRO A 15 -21.03 0.55 -2.93
N ILE A 16 -19.73 0.87 -2.83
CA ILE A 16 -19.01 1.63 -3.87
C ILE A 16 -18.68 0.78 -5.11
N GLY A 17 -18.70 -0.54 -4.99
CA GLY A 17 -18.34 -1.47 -6.05
C GLY A 17 -17.75 -2.77 -5.53
N SER A 18 -17.51 -3.69 -6.47
CA SER A 18 -16.77 -4.92 -6.20
C SER A 18 -15.27 -4.70 -6.38
N PHE A 19 -14.47 -5.37 -5.58
CA PHE A 19 -13.03 -5.48 -5.76
C PHE A 19 -12.55 -6.89 -5.44
N TYR A 20 -11.29 -7.16 -5.74
CA TYR A 20 -10.69 -8.48 -5.57
C TYR A 20 -9.48 -8.39 -4.65
N ALA A 21 -9.49 -9.18 -3.56
CA ALA A 21 -8.33 -9.36 -2.72
C ALA A 21 -7.40 -10.42 -3.33
N VAL A 22 -6.14 -10.05 -3.54
CA VAL A 22 -5.10 -10.93 -4.11
C VAL A 22 -3.80 -10.77 -3.31
N SER A 23 -2.99 -11.83 -3.27
CA SER A 23 -1.58 -11.73 -2.86
C SER A 23 -0.74 -11.44 -4.10
N MET A 24 0.10 -10.41 -4.05
CA MET A 24 0.97 -10.04 -5.16
C MET A 24 2.37 -9.70 -4.65
N ARG A 25 3.40 -10.23 -5.31
CA ARG A 25 4.79 -9.90 -5.02
C ARG A 25 5.09 -8.43 -5.29
N SER A 26 5.90 -7.82 -4.43
CA SER A 26 6.32 -6.40 -4.55
C SER A 26 7.08 -6.08 -5.83
N ASP A 27 7.87 -7.02 -6.37
CA ASP A 27 8.60 -6.87 -7.63
C ASP A 27 7.64 -6.79 -8.83
N LEU A 28 6.65 -7.68 -8.86
CA LEU A 28 5.60 -7.67 -9.88
C LEU A 28 4.78 -6.38 -9.79
N LEU A 29 4.31 -6.03 -8.59
CA LEU A 29 3.48 -4.85 -8.38
C LEU A 29 4.19 -3.57 -8.83
N SER A 30 5.49 -3.45 -8.58
CA SER A 30 6.30 -2.30 -9.02
C SER A 30 6.46 -2.21 -10.53
N LYS A 31 6.33 -3.32 -11.27
CA LYS A 31 6.38 -3.34 -12.73
C LYS A 31 5.04 -3.01 -13.38
N VAL A 32 3.92 -3.43 -12.77
CA VAL A 32 2.59 -3.34 -13.40
C VAL A 32 1.74 -2.18 -12.91
N ALA A 33 2.17 -1.49 -11.84
CA ALA A 33 1.44 -0.38 -11.25
C ALA A 33 2.24 0.93 -11.20
N PHE A 34 1.54 2.06 -11.30
CA PHE A 34 2.11 3.40 -11.22
C PHE A 34 1.39 4.27 -10.18
N SER A 35 2.06 5.33 -9.74
CA SER A 35 1.45 6.29 -8.81
C SER A 35 0.65 7.34 -9.57
N SER A 36 -0.65 7.42 -9.30
CA SER A 36 -1.57 8.45 -9.82
C SER A 36 -1.01 9.87 -9.69
N ARG A 37 -0.36 10.16 -8.57
CA ARG A 37 -0.01 11.54 -8.18
C ARG A 37 1.15 12.16 -8.96
N ALA A 38 1.98 11.34 -9.61
CA ALA A 38 3.19 11.81 -10.27
C ALA A 38 3.02 11.98 -11.79
N GLU A 39 2.01 11.35 -12.39
CA GLU A 39 2.03 11.10 -13.84
C GLU A 39 0.76 11.50 -14.61
N TYR A 40 -0.35 11.87 -13.96
CA TYR A 40 -1.50 12.44 -14.68
C TYR A 40 -1.12 13.79 -15.30
N LYS A 41 -0.86 13.82 -16.61
CA LYS A 41 -0.75 15.05 -17.39
C LYS A 41 -2.12 15.43 -17.94
N LYS A 42 -2.57 16.63 -17.56
CA LYS A 42 -3.64 17.44 -18.18
C LYS A 42 -5.04 16.81 -18.30
N SER A 43 -5.81 16.97 -17.24
CA SER A 43 -7.26 17.17 -17.30
C SER A 43 -7.62 18.22 -16.24
N ASP A 44 -8.07 19.41 -16.67
CA ASP A 44 -8.29 20.58 -15.81
C ASP A 44 -9.21 20.30 -14.60
N LEU A 45 -10.14 19.35 -14.72
CA LEU A 45 -11.09 19.01 -13.66
C LEU A 45 -10.48 18.09 -12.58
N LEU A 46 -9.74 17.05 -13.01
CA LEU A 46 -9.04 16.14 -12.10
C LEU A 46 -7.85 16.84 -11.45
N GLU A 47 -7.14 17.69 -12.20
CA GLU A 47 -6.09 18.55 -11.65
C GLU A 47 -6.65 19.48 -10.57
N GLY A 48 -7.86 20.04 -10.73
CA GLY A 48 -8.53 20.80 -9.67
C GLY A 48 -8.75 20.01 -8.39
N ILE A 49 -9.27 18.78 -8.48
CA ILE A 49 -9.49 17.90 -7.32
C ILE A 49 -8.17 17.47 -6.69
N PHE A 50 -7.20 17.02 -7.49
CA PHE A 50 -5.87 16.62 -6.99
C PHE A 50 -5.05 17.81 -6.49
N SER A 51 -5.26 19.03 -7.01
CA SER A 51 -4.63 20.27 -6.55
C SER A 51 -5.26 20.80 -5.26
N LEU A 52 -6.58 20.64 -5.07
CA LEU A 52 -7.22 20.87 -3.76
C LEU A 52 -6.70 19.88 -2.71
N LEU A 53 -6.34 18.66 -3.13
CA LEU A 53 -5.63 17.67 -2.30
C LEU A 53 -4.11 17.98 -2.17
N LYS A 54 -3.50 18.78 -3.06
CA LYS A 54 -2.09 19.24 -2.97
C LYS A 54 -1.85 20.22 -1.83
N GLY A 55 -2.89 20.82 -1.25
CA GLY A 55 -2.77 21.80 -0.16
C GLY A 55 -2.01 21.30 1.09
N ASN A 56 -1.69 20.00 1.16
CA ASN A 56 -0.92 19.41 2.25
C ASN A 56 -0.04 18.22 1.79
N GLN A 57 0.73 18.30 0.70
CA GLN A 57 1.68 17.19 0.41
C GLN A 57 3.00 17.49 -0.30
N ARG A 58 4.02 16.83 0.25
CA ARG A 58 5.43 16.80 -0.10
C ARG A 58 5.64 15.85 -1.29
N GLU A 59 6.56 16.19 -2.18
CA GLU A 59 7.19 15.22 -3.09
C GLU A 59 7.58 13.95 -2.33
N LEU A 60 7.61 12.78 -3.00
CA LEU A 60 8.05 11.50 -2.44
C LEU A 60 9.20 11.72 -1.46
N ASP A 61 8.90 11.65 -0.17
CA ASP A 61 9.87 11.98 0.87
C ASP A 61 10.93 10.87 0.88
N LEU A 62 12.06 11.13 0.23
CA LEU A 62 13.19 10.20 0.13
C LEU A 62 13.60 9.67 1.49
N LYS A 63 13.48 10.49 2.55
CA LYS A 63 13.77 10.08 3.92
C LYS A 63 12.77 9.02 4.38
N ARG A 64 11.49 9.22 4.10
CA ARG A 64 10.43 8.27 4.44
C ARG A 64 10.59 6.96 3.67
N SER A 65 10.89 6.99 2.37
CA SER A 65 11.11 5.77 1.58
C SER A 65 12.29 4.96 2.11
N LYS A 66 13.41 5.61 2.48
CA LYS A 66 14.56 4.94 3.11
C LYS A 66 14.22 4.34 4.47
N GLN A 67 13.45 5.04 5.30
CA GLN A 67 12.99 4.51 6.58
C GLN A 67 12.09 3.28 6.40
N ILE A 68 11.23 3.29 5.39
CA ILE A 68 10.40 2.13 5.05
C ILE A 68 11.27 0.99 4.54
N GLY A 69 12.29 1.26 3.71
CA GLY A 69 13.26 0.23 3.28
C GLY A 69 13.94 -0.46 4.46
N GLN A 70 14.47 0.33 5.41
CA GLN A 70 15.04 -0.20 6.65
C GLN A 70 14.04 -1.03 7.46
N TYR A 71 12.77 -0.59 7.50
CA TYR A 71 11.71 -1.36 8.16
C TYR A 71 11.46 -2.69 7.45
N ILE A 72 11.42 -2.72 6.11
CA ILE A 72 11.21 -3.95 5.31
C ILE A 72 12.30 -4.98 5.62
N ASP A 73 13.54 -4.54 5.74
CA ASP A 73 14.69 -5.41 6.00
C ASP A 73 14.73 -5.95 7.46
N SER A 74 13.94 -5.34 8.36
CA SER A 74 13.86 -5.77 9.76
C SER A 74 13.20 -7.15 9.92
N VAL A 75 13.43 -7.79 11.08
CA VAL A 75 12.82 -9.09 11.42
C VAL A 75 11.32 -8.95 11.71
N GLU A 76 10.87 -7.79 12.18
CA GLU A 76 9.48 -7.51 12.56
C GLU A 76 8.67 -6.88 11.41
N SER A 77 9.17 -6.96 10.17
CA SER A 77 8.55 -6.28 9.04
C SER A 77 7.23 -6.95 8.62
N THR A 78 6.17 -6.16 8.56
CA THR A 78 4.83 -6.64 8.17
C THR A 78 4.02 -5.54 7.51
N PHE A 79 3.30 -5.91 6.45
CA PHE A 79 2.30 -5.06 5.79
C PHE A 79 0.96 -5.80 5.70
N PRO A 80 0.22 -5.91 6.82
CA PRO A 80 -1.06 -6.61 6.82
C PRO A 80 -2.16 -5.81 6.09
N ASN A 81 -1.98 -4.51 5.93
CA ASN A 81 -2.94 -3.63 5.27
C ASN A 81 -2.80 -3.75 3.75
N SER A 82 -3.93 -3.76 3.03
CA SER A 82 -3.90 -3.87 1.58
C SER A 82 -3.27 -2.66 0.89
N ILE A 83 -2.58 -2.88 -0.23
CA ILE A 83 -2.34 -1.87 -1.27
C ILE A 83 -3.61 -1.76 -2.12
N ILE A 84 -4.07 -0.56 -2.42
CA ILE A 84 -5.32 -0.36 -3.16
C ILE A 84 -4.99 0.04 -4.59
N LEU A 85 -5.52 -0.72 -5.55
CA LEU A 85 -5.22 -0.59 -6.98
C LEU A 85 -6.49 -0.34 -7.78
N GLY A 86 -6.42 0.58 -8.74
CA GLY A 86 -7.38 0.73 -9.83
C GLY A 86 -6.77 0.20 -11.11
N ALA A 87 -7.20 -0.97 -11.58
CA ALA A 87 -6.67 -1.59 -12.79
C ALA A 87 -7.34 -1.04 -14.06
N ASN A 88 -6.63 -1.18 -15.18
CA ASN A 88 -7.03 -0.84 -16.54
C ASN A 88 -7.09 0.66 -16.82
N PHE A 89 -6.19 1.44 -16.22
CA PHE A 89 -6.02 2.86 -16.54
C PHE A 89 -4.59 3.15 -16.96
N ASP A 90 -4.44 3.99 -17.97
CA ASP A 90 -3.15 4.54 -18.36
C ASP A 90 -2.76 5.73 -17.46
N LYS A 91 -1.55 6.25 -17.68
CA LYS A 91 -1.00 7.40 -16.95
C LYS A 91 -1.78 8.69 -17.19
N ASP A 92 -2.59 8.77 -18.24
CA ASP A 92 -3.41 9.92 -18.59
C ASP A 92 -4.84 9.80 -18.01
N GLY A 93 -5.19 8.66 -17.43
CA GLY A 93 -6.47 8.39 -16.77
C GLY A 93 -7.53 7.83 -17.70
N ASN A 94 -7.13 7.37 -18.89
CA ASN A 94 -8.02 6.73 -19.85
C ASN A 94 -8.15 5.24 -19.54
N LEU A 95 -9.35 4.71 -19.76
CA LEU A 95 -9.61 3.29 -19.64
C LEU A 95 -8.89 2.53 -20.77
N ILE A 96 -8.21 1.45 -20.41
CA ILE A 96 -7.53 0.56 -21.34
C ILE A 96 -8.52 -0.51 -21.79
N GLU A 97 -8.91 -0.46 -23.07
CA GLU A 97 -9.86 -1.42 -23.65
C GLU A 97 -9.18 -2.64 -24.30
N ASP A 98 -7.88 -2.54 -24.62
CA ASP A 98 -7.11 -3.60 -25.27
C ASP A 98 -7.07 -4.87 -24.40
N TYR A 99 -7.61 -5.97 -24.94
CA TYR A 99 -7.74 -7.25 -24.26
C TYR A 99 -6.39 -7.91 -23.94
N ASP A 100 -5.37 -7.68 -24.77
CA ASP A 100 -4.04 -8.29 -24.61
C ASP A 100 -3.20 -7.58 -23.54
N ILE A 101 -3.70 -6.44 -23.05
CA ILE A 101 -3.00 -5.56 -22.11
C ILE A 101 -3.75 -5.47 -20.77
N ARG A 102 -5.08 -5.38 -20.82
CA ARG A 102 -5.90 -5.15 -19.64
C ARG A 102 -5.96 -6.35 -18.70
N TRP A 103 -6.04 -6.08 -17.41
CA TRP A 103 -6.30 -7.07 -16.40
C TRP A 103 -7.75 -7.53 -16.47
N ARG A 104 -7.95 -8.82 -16.21
CA ARG A 104 -9.27 -9.44 -16.23
C ARG A 104 -9.43 -10.37 -15.04
N VAL A 105 -10.67 -10.67 -14.70
CA VAL A 105 -10.98 -11.67 -13.67
C VAL A 105 -11.75 -12.80 -14.30
N GLU A 106 -11.21 -14.00 -14.19
CA GLU A 106 -11.85 -15.23 -14.62
C GLU A 106 -12.55 -15.89 -13.44
N LYS A 107 -13.78 -16.37 -13.64
CA LYS A 107 -14.55 -17.10 -12.65
C LYS A 107 -14.59 -18.58 -13.06
N ASN A 108 -14.18 -19.46 -12.15
CA ASN A 108 -14.27 -20.91 -12.33
C ASN A 108 -14.99 -21.51 -11.11
N GLY A 109 -16.29 -21.80 -11.26
CA GLY A 109 -17.15 -22.16 -10.13
C GLY A 109 -17.22 -21.01 -9.13
N ASP A 110 -16.84 -21.28 -7.87
CA ASP A 110 -16.80 -20.28 -6.79
C ASP A 110 -15.43 -19.60 -6.63
N LEU A 111 -14.45 -19.97 -7.46
CA LEU A 111 -13.10 -19.40 -7.43
C LEU A 111 -12.96 -18.27 -8.43
N TYR A 112 -12.30 -17.18 -8.01
CA TYR A 112 -11.92 -16.07 -8.86
C TYR A 112 -10.41 -16.09 -9.10
N THR A 113 -9.98 -15.75 -10.31
CA THR A 113 -8.57 -15.63 -10.67
C THR A 113 -8.35 -14.29 -11.36
N LEU A 114 -7.49 -13.44 -10.78
CA LEU A 114 -7.00 -12.24 -11.44
C LEU A 114 -5.96 -12.66 -12.48
N VAL A 115 -6.14 -12.20 -13.72
CA VAL A 115 -5.20 -12.45 -14.81
C VAL A 115 -4.60 -11.14 -15.27
N ILE A 116 -3.26 -11.10 -15.26
CA ILE A 116 -2.42 -10.01 -15.72
C ILE A 116 -1.73 -10.51 -16.99
N PRO A 117 -2.05 -9.97 -18.17
CA PRO A 117 -1.51 -10.49 -19.44
C PRO A 117 0.02 -10.43 -19.55
N SER A 118 0.63 -9.40 -18.96
CA SER A 118 2.07 -9.15 -19.05
C SER A 118 2.57 -8.31 -17.88
N GLU A 119 3.77 -8.61 -17.38
CA GLU A 119 4.46 -7.77 -16.40
C GLU A 119 5.09 -6.50 -17.03
N ASN A 120 5.10 -6.39 -18.36
CA ASN A 120 5.69 -5.25 -19.06
C ASN A 120 4.71 -4.07 -19.26
N ASN A 121 3.44 -4.27 -18.92
CA ASN A 121 2.39 -3.28 -19.12
C ASN A 121 2.02 -2.63 -17.79
N VAL A 122 2.23 -1.32 -17.69
CA VAL A 122 1.90 -0.53 -16.51
C VAL A 122 0.47 -0.02 -16.64
N VAL A 123 -0.49 -0.75 -16.06
CA VAL A 123 -1.92 -0.52 -16.29
C VAL A 123 -2.76 -0.44 -15.02
N ALA A 124 -2.10 -0.45 -13.86
CA ALA A 124 -2.75 -0.29 -12.57
C ALA A 124 -2.32 1.00 -11.88
N THR A 125 -3.27 1.79 -11.43
CA THR A 125 -3.03 2.99 -10.63
C THR A 125 -3.01 2.62 -9.15
N ILE A 126 -1.97 3.06 -8.42
CA ILE A 126 -1.90 2.95 -6.96
C ILE A 126 -2.74 4.08 -6.36
N ILE A 127 -3.85 3.69 -5.72
CA ILE A 127 -4.79 4.60 -5.05
C ILE A 127 -4.32 4.90 -3.63
N ASP A 128 -3.88 3.87 -2.90
CA ASP A 128 -3.27 4.00 -1.57
C ASP A 128 -2.12 3.00 -1.41
N GLY A 129 -1.12 3.37 -0.60
CA GLY A 129 0.04 2.53 -0.32
C GLY A 129 1.30 2.85 -1.12
N GLN A 130 1.32 3.95 -1.87
CA GLN A 130 2.48 4.36 -2.69
C GLN A 130 3.83 4.37 -1.93
N HIS A 131 3.84 4.87 -0.69
CA HIS A 131 5.07 4.95 0.12
C HIS A 131 5.54 3.57 0.59
N ARG A 132 4.60 2.64 0.79
CA ARG A 132 4.92 1.26 1.18
C ARG A 132 5.62 0.57 0.02
N LEU A 133 5.09 0.73 -1.20
CA LEU A 133 5.71 0.19 -2.40
C LEU A 133 7.07 0.85 -2.72
N SER A 134 7.19 2.17 -2.54
CA SER A 134 8.45 2.88 -2.81
C SER A 134 9.58 2.51 -1.85
N GLY A 135 9.28 1.97 -0.67
CA GLY A 135 10.28 1.48 0.27
C GLY A 135 11.07 0.28 -0.25
N PHE A 136 10.46 -0.55 -1.10
CA PHE A 136 11.11 -1.72 -1.69
C PHE A 136 12.30 -1.36 -2.58
N GLY A 137 12.31 -0.18 -3.21
CA GLY A 137 13.46 0.30 -3.96
C GLY A 137 14.68 0.68 -3.10
N TYR A 138 14.55 0.63 -1.77
CA TYR A 138 15.61 0.90 -0.80
C TYR A 138 15.83 -0.25 0.19
N SER A 139 15.27 -1.43 -0.11
CA SER A 139 15.35 -2.64 0.72
C SER A 139 16.07 -3.73 -0.06
N GLU A 140 16.73 -4.64 0.65
CA GLU A 140 17.31 -5.84 0.04
C GLU A 140 16.27 -6.94 -0.22
N ARG A 141 15.06 -6.84 0.37
CA ARG A 141 13.96 -7.79 0.19
C ARG A 141 12.98 -7.29 -0.88
N GLU A 142 13.19 -7.74 -2.12
CA GLU A 142 12.40 -7.30 -3.27
C GLU A 142 11.12 -8.12 -3.55
N ASN A 143 10.98 -9.31 -2.92
CA ASN A 143 9.96 -10.32 -3.26
C ASN A 143 8.94 -10.57 -2.15
N MET A 144 8.55 -9.54 -1.39
CA MET A 144 7.56 -9.68 -0.33
C MET A 144 6.16 -9.80 -0.92
N GLU A 145 5.37 -10.74 -0.42
CA GLU A 145 3.94 -10.85 -0.75
C GLU A 145 3.16 -9.73 -0.08
N LEU A 146 2.39 -8.98 -0.87
CA LEU A 146 1.56 -7.87 -0.42
C LEU A 146 0.09 -8.18 -0.70
N LEU A 147 -0.75 -7.98 0.31
CA LEU A 147 -2.18 -7.98 0.14
C LEU A 147 -2.58 -6.80 -0.77
N CYS A 148 -3.30 -7.07 -1.84
CA CYS A 148 -3.77 -6.06 -2.78
C CYS A 148 -5.29 -6.12 -2.92
N SER A 149 -5.93 -4.96 -2.84
CA SER A 149 -7.35 -4.75 -3.12
C SER A 149 -7.48 -4.14 -4.51
N VAL A 150 -7.89 -4.94 -5.48
CA VAL A 150 -7.89 -4.60 -6.91
C VAL A 150 -9.29 -4.28 -7.39
N PHE A 151 -9.53 -3.02 -7.72
CA PHE A 151 -10.73 -2.59 -8.42
C PHE A 151 -10.50 -2.68 -9.93
N ILE A 152 -11.39 -3.37 -10.64
CA ILE A 152 -11.32 -3.50 -12.10
C ILE A 152 -12.17 -2.40 -12.73
N ASP A 153 -11.60 -1.65 -13.68
CA ASP A 153 -12.28 -0.62 -14.47
C ASP A 153 -12.93 0.50 -13.62
N LEU A 154 -12.42 0.76 -12.41
CA LEU A 154 -12.97 1.80 -11.53
C LEU A 154 -12.61 3.20 -12.04
N PRO A 155 -13.59 4.05 -12.43
CA PRO A 155 -13.30 5.36 -13.02
C PRO A 155 -12.45 6.27 -12.12
N ALA A 156 -11.57 7.07 -12.73
CA ALA A 156 -10.66 7.97 -12.02
C ALA A 156 -11.31 8.85 -10.93
N PRO A 157 -12.53 9.42 -11.08
CA PRO A 157 -13.20 10.15 -10.01
C PRO A 157 -13.47 9.32 -8.75
N TYR A 158 -13.83 8.03 -8.90
CA TYR A 158 -14.04 7.14 -7.76
C TYR A 158 -12.72 6.72 -7.11
N GLN A 159 -11.66 6.55 -7.90
CA GLN A 159 -10.32 6.34 -7.35
C GLN A 159 -9.90 7.52 -6.47
N ALA A 160 -10.10 8.75 -6.95
CA ALA A 160 -9.83 9.96 -6.18
C ALA A 160 -10.68 10.05 -4.90
N TYR A 161 -11.95 9.65 -4.97
CA TYR A 161 -12.85 9.58 -3.80
C TYR A 161 -12.37 8.57 -2.75
N ILE A 162 -11.99 7.36 -3.16
CA ILE A 162 -11.43 6.33 -2.25
C ILE A 162 -10.16 6.87 -1.59
N PHE A 163 -9.25 7.41 -2.41
CA PHE A 163 -8.01 8.01 -1.93
C PHE A 163 -8.27 9.08 -0.85
N ALA A 164 -9.13 10.05 -1.16
CA ALA A 164 -9.50 11.13 -0.26
C ALA A 164 -10.11 10.59 1.04
N THR A 165 -11.06 9.67 0.94
CA THR A 165 -11.78 9.11 2.10
C THR A 165 -10.86 8.39 3.08
N ILE A 166 -9.88 7.64 2.58
CA ILE A 166 -8.90 6.92 3.42
C ILE A 166 -7.99 7.91 4.14
N ASN A 167 -7.51 8.92 3.43
CA ASN A 167 -6.48 9.82 3.97
C ASN A 167 -7.07 10.92 4.85
N PHE A 168 -8.25 11.46 4.54
CA PHE A 168 -8.89 12.50 5.35
C PHE A 168 -9.32 11.98 6.72
N ASN A 169 -9.81 10.75 6.80
CA ASN A 169 -10.32 10.18 8.06
C ASN A 169 -9.23 9.62 8.98
N GLN A 170 -7.98 9.48 8.49
CA GLN A 170 -6.90 8.89 9.25
C GLN A 170 -6.38 9.87 10.31
N LYS A 171 -6.76 9.67 11.57
CA LYS A 171 -6.16 10.38 12.71
C LYS A 171 -4.81 9.75 13.06
N ASN A 172 -3.80 10.57 13.32
CA ASN A 172 -2.53 10.10 13.86
C ASN A 172 -2.75 9.46 15.23
N VAL A 173 -2.19 8.27 15.42
CA VAL A 173 -2.14 7.64 16.74
C VAL A 173 -1.21 8.46 17.64
N ASN A 174 -1.64 8.73 18.88
CA ASN A 174 -0.79 9.40 19.85
C ASN A 174 0.43 8.51 20.16
N LYS A 175 1.64 9.04 19.96
CA LYS A 175 2.88 8.29 20.17
C LYS A 175 3.01 7.75 21.60
N SER A 176 2.56 8.50 22.60
CA SER A 176 2.59 8.06 24.00
C SER A 176 1.74 6.82 24.21
N LEU A 177 0.52 6.79 23.64
CA LEU A 177 -0.35 5.62 23.70
C LEU A 177 0.28 4.40 23.00
N ALA A 178 0.95 4.61 21.88
CA ALA A 178 1.66 3.53 21.20
C ALA A 178 2.79 2.95 22.07
N TYR A 179 3.63 3.80 22.69
CA TYR A 179 4.68 3.36 23.61
C TYR A 179 4.12 2.63 24.84
N ASP A 180 2.95 3.04 25.34
CA ASP A 180 2.29 2.35 26.45
C ASP A 180 1.90 0.92 26.10
N LEU A 181 1.41 0.70 24.87
CA LEU A 181 1.07 -0.62 24.34
C LEU A 181 2.31 -1.48 24.08
N TYR A 182 3.41 -0.91 23.57
CA TYR A 182 4.67 -1.65 23.36
C TYR A 182 5.26 -2.17 24.67
N GLY A 183 5.07 -1.45 25.77
CA GLY A 183 5.53 -1.88 27.09
C GLY A 183 4.63 -2.91 27.76
N PHE A 184 3.58 -3.41 27.10
CA PHE A 184 2.71 -4.44 27.66
C PHE A 184 3.50 -5.76 27.82
N ARG A 185 3.65 -6.22 29.06
CA ARG A 185 4.36 -7.47 29.45
C ARG A 185 5.83 -7.57 29.04
N VAL A 186 6.50 -6.48 28.68
CA VAL A 186 7.95 -6.49 28.38
C VAL A 186 8.78 -7.07 29.53
N GLU A 187 8.36 -6.87 30.79
CA GLU A 187 9.06 -7.44 31.96
C GLU A 187 8.88 -8.95 32.12
N GLU A 188 7.92 -9.57 31.42
CA GLU A 188 7.62 -11.01 31.48
C GLU A 188 8.22 -11.80 30.31
N GLU A 189 8.75 -11.11 29.29
CA GLU A 189 9.40 -11.71 28.11
C GLU A 189 10.92 -11.89 28.32
N ASP A 190 11.52 -12.91 27.68
CA ASP A 190 12.98 -13.06 27.69
C ASP A 190 13.63 -11.86 26.99
N LYS A 191 14.63 -11.26 27.64
CA LYS A 191 15.37 -10.09 27.13
C LYS A 191 16.02 -10.33 25.77
N LYS A 192 16.25 -11.60 25.39
CA LYS A 192 16.78 -11.98 24.08
C LYS A 192 15.80 -11.75 22.93
N GLU A 193 14.50 -11.67 23.23
CA GLU A 193 13.44 -11.46 22.25
C GLU A 193 13.02 -9.99 22.12
N TRP A 194 13.72 -9.09 22.81
CA TRP A 194 13.39 -7.67 22.78
C TRP A 194 13.91 -7.00 21.51
N SER A 195 13.00 -6.36 20.78
CA SER A 195 13.38 -5.39 19.75
C SER A 195 14.03 -4.13 20.39
N PRO A 196 14.82 -3.36 19.63
CA PRO A 196 15.38 -2.09 20.09
C PRO A 196 14.32 -1.15 20.69
N GLU A 197 13.11 -1.16 20.13
CA GLU A 197 11.96 -0.38 20.57
C GLU A 197 11.45 -0.84 21.95
N LYS A 198 11.32 -2.16 22.17
CA LYS A 198 10.94 -2.71 23.48
C LYS A 198 11.98 -2.36 24.54
N LEU A 199 13.26 -2.47 24.21
CA LEU A 199 14.35 -2.08 25.12
C LEU A 199 14.29 -0.58 25.46
N ALA A 200 14.07 0.28 24.47
CA ALA A 200 13.96 1.73 24.69
C ALA A 200 12.78 2.07 25.60
N VAL A 201 11.60 1.46 25.39
CA VAL A 201 10.43 1.63 26.26
C VAL A 201 10.72 1.14 27.68
N PHE A 202 11.37 -0.01 27.83
CA PHE A 202 11.77 -0.54 29.13
C PHE A 202 12.69 0.41 29.89
N ILE A 203 13.76 0.91 29.24
CA ILE A 203 14.71 1.86 29.84
C ILE A 203 13.98 3.15 30.24
N ALA A 204 13.17 3.73 29.35
CA ALA A 204 12.44 4.96 29.63
C ALA A 204 11.49 4.80 30.83
N ARG A 205 10.77 3.69 30.93
CA ARG A 205 9.90 3.38 32.08
C ARG A 205 10.68 3.22 33.37
N ARG A 206 11.83 2.54 33.32
CA ARG A 206 12.71 2.39 34.49
C ARG A 206 13.23 3.73 34.96
N LEU A 207 13.71 4.58 34.07
CA LEU A 207 14.20 5.92 34.42
C LEU A 207 13.08 6.79 35.02
N ASN A 208 11.88 6.80 34.42
CA ASN A 208 10.75 7.55 34.95
C ASN A 208 10.30 7.07 36.33
N LYS A 209 10.43 5.78 36.64
CA LYS A 209 10.08 5.24 37.98
C LYS A 209 10.97 5.80 39.10
N TYR A 210 12.20 6.20 38.79
CA TYR A 210 13.17 6.70 39.78
C TYR A 210 13.37 8.22 39.72
N CYS A 211 12.77 8.90 38.74
CA CYS A 211 12.66 10.35 38.70
C CYS A 211 11.33 10.79 39.31
N GLU A 212 11.30 11.00 40.63
CA GLU A 212 10.32 11.93 41.20
C GLU A 212 10.87 13.36 41.03
N PRO A 213 10.02 14.35 40.67
CA PRO A 213 10.43 15.75 40.56
C PRO A 213 10.85 16.36 41.90
#